data_AF-A0A2N5BQF1-F1
#
_entry.id   AF-A0A2N5BQF1-F1
#
_cell.length_a   1.000
_cell.length_b   1.000
_cell.length_c   1.000
_cell.angle_alpha   90.00
_cell.angle_beta   90.00
_cell.angle_gamma   90.00
#
_symmetry.space_group_name_H-M   'P 1'
#
loop_
_entity.id
_entity.type
_entity.pdbx_description
1 polymer ?
#
loop_
_entity_poly.entity_id
_entity_poly.type
_entity_poly.pdbx_seq_one_letter_code
_entity_poly.pdbx_strand_id
1 'polypeptide(L)'
;MRLLLSFAWQYLVLWCAIKIGFALQVIDSVKVPVQDARVCELIGQSIENGACRMVGRAVGNLDSTWTITSHTNDAITLSHINPGFMMYDPRLWHMLGGTIGVSVLIIATILLMVLPLIWLAPELKLGHHLRRLASK
;
A
#
# COMPACT_ATOMS: atom_id res chain seq x y z
N MET A 1 -28.07 -11.97 6.02
CA MET A 1 -27.41 -10.78 6.61
C MET A 1 -26.00 -11.07 7.14
N ARG A 2 -25.80 -12.03 8.06
CA ARG A 2 -24.47 -12.38 8.61
C ARG A 2 -23.42 -12.81 7.58
N LEU A 3 -23.83 -13.55 6.55
CA LEU A 3 -22.93 -13.98 5.46
C LEU A 3 -22.41 -12.80 4.61
N LEU A 4 -23.29 -11.83 4.30
CA LEU A 4 -22.90 -10.59 3.60
C LEU A 4 -21.94 -9.75 4.45
N LEU A 5 -22.20 -9.67 5.76
CA LEU A 5 -21.30 -9.00 6.70
C LEU A 5 -19.92 -9.66 6.73
N SER A 6 -19.85 -10.99 6.67
CA SER A 6 -18.59 -11.72 6.56
C SER A 6 -17.84 -11.36 5.27
N PHE A 7 -18.51 -11.34 4.12
CA PHE A 7 -17.85 -10.94 2.87
C PHE A 7 -17.37 -9.48 2.89
N ALA A 8 -18.20 -8.56 3.42
CA ALA A 8 -17.82 -7.16 3.59
C ALA A 8 -16.59 -7.02 4.50
N TRP A 9 -16.52 -7.82 5.57
CA TRP A 9 -15.36 -7.87 6.45
C TRP A 9 -14.10 -8.36 5.73
N GLN A 10 -14.18 -9.48 5.00
CA GLN A 10 -13.04 -10.00 4.24
C GLN A 10 -12.52 -8.97 3.24
N TYR A 11 -13.44 -8.31 2.52
CA TYR A 11 -13.09 -7.24 1.59
C TYR A 11 -12.40 -6.08 2.30
N LEU A 12 -12.92 -5.62 3.45
CA LEU A 12 -12.34 -4.52 4.21
C LEU A 12 -10.95 -4.87 4.74
N VAL A 13 -10.74 -6.07 5.26
CA VAL A 13 -9.44 -6.53 5.75
C VAL A 13 -8.41 -6.57 4.62
N LEU A 14 -8.78 -7.14 3.46
CA LEU A 14 -7.93 -7.16 2.27
C LEU A 14 -7.60 -5.76 1.76
N TRP A 15 -8.62 -4.90 1.65
CA TRP A 15 -8.47 -3.52 1.22
C TRP A 15 -7.47 -2.77 2.11
N CYS A 16 -7.64 -2.85 3.44
CA CYS A 16 -6.72 -2.25 4.39
C CYS A 16 -5.30 -2.81 4.27
N ALA A 17 -5.15 -4.14 4.14
CA ALA A 17 -3.83 -4.77 3.99
C ALA A 17 -3.11 -4.30 2.71
N ILE A 18 -3.83 -4.14 1.60
CA ILE A 18 -3.28 -3.60 0.35
C ILE A 18 -2.84 -2.15 0.53
N LYS A 19 -3.67 -1.30 1.17
CA LYS A 19 -3.33 0.11 1.41
C LYS A 19 -2.10 0.27 2.31
N ILE A 20 -2.03 -0.51 3.38
CA ILE A 20 -0.86 -0.53 4.28
C ILE A 20 0.37 -1.06 3.53
N GLY A 21 0.21 -2.17 2.79
CA GLY A 21 1.30 -2.75 2.00
C GLY A 21 1.87 -1.79 0.98
N PHE A 22 1.04 -0.94 0.36
CA PHE A 22 1.51 0.14 -0.50
C PHE A 22 2.23 1.23 0.30
N ALA A 23 1.68 1.67 1.43
CA ALA A 23 2.29 2.71 2.26
C ALA A 23 3.64 2.29 2.89
N LEU A 24 3.91 0.99 2.98
CA LEU A 24 5.20 0.47 3.41
C LEU A 24 6.24 0.48 2.29
N GLN A 25 5.89 0.74 1.03
CA GLN A 25 6.86 0.72 -0.06
C GLN A 25 7.76 1.95 -0.03
N VAL A 26 9.04 1.72 -0.25
CA VAL A 26 10.08 2.74 -0.35
C VAL A 26 10.90 2.47 -1.60
N ILE A 27 11.26 3.53 -2.31
CA ILE A 27 12.23 3.47 -3.40
C ILE A 27 13.31 4.49 -3.09
N ASP A 28 14.54 4.01 -2.88
CA ASP A 28 15.64 4.87 -2.43
C ASP A 28 16.03 5.93 -3.46
N SER A 29 15.82 5.67 -4.75
CA SER A 29 16.06 6.67 -5.78
C SER A 29 15.06 6.55 -6.91
N VAL A 30 14.26 7.60 -7.08
CA VAL A 30 13.36 7.83 -8.21
C VAL A 30 13.76 9.10 -8.94
N LYS A 31 13.56 9.10 -10.26
CA LYS A 31 13.68 10.28 -11.10
C LYS A 31 12.28 10.69 -11.54
N VAL A 32 11.92 11.95 -11.31
CA VAL A 32 10.63 12.52 -11.72
C VAL A 32 10.82 13.81 -12.51
N PRO A 33 10.05 14.02 -13.60
CA PRO A 33 10.03 15.29 -14.30
C PRO A 33 9.25 16.32 -13.48
N VAL A 34 9.85 17.47 -13.22
CA VAL A 34 9.25 18.60 -12.51
C VAL A 34 9.18 19.79 -13.45
N GLN A 35 7.98 20.33 -13.68
CA GLN A 35 7.76 21.48 -14.57
C GLN A 35 7.80 22.83 -13.83
N ASP A 36 7.75 22.81 -12.50
CA ASP A 36 7.82 24.02 -11.69
C ASP A 36 9.25 24.58 -11.67
N ALA A 37 9.42 25.74 -12.31
CA ALA A 37 10.70 26.43 -12.41
C ALA A 37 11.31 26.77 -11.05
N ARG A 38 10.50 27.05 -10.02
CA ARG A 38 11.01 27.36 -8.68
C ARG A 38 11.62 26.13 -8.03
N VAL A 39 10.96 24.98 -8.17
CA VAL A 39 11.49 23.71 -7.65
C VAL A 39 12.80 23.35 -8.35
N CYS A 40 12.87 23.56 -9.67
CA CYS A 40 14.08 23.34 -10.47
C CYS A 40 15.26 24.22 -10.03
N GLU A 41 15.01 25.50 -9.76
CA GLU A 41 16.01 26.43 -9.23
C GLU A 41 16.50 26.00 -7.83
N LEU A 42 15.57 25.61 -6.95
CA LEU A 42 15.88 25.16 -5.59
C LEU A 42 16.69 23.86 -5.52
N ILE A 43 16.57 22.98 -6.53
CA ILE A 43 17.40 21.77 -6.66
C ILE A 43 18.66 22.00 -7.51
N GLY A 44 18.89 23.21 -8.00
CA GLY A 44 20.06 23.58 -8.82
C GLY A 44 20.10 22.92 -10.20
N GLN A 45 18.95 22.53 -10.76
CA GLN A 45 18.85 21.89 -12.08
C GLN A 45 18.34 22.90 -13.13
N SER A 46 18.97 22.91 -14.30
CA SER A 46 18.46 23.65 -15.45
C SER A 46 17.20 22.99 -16.01
N ILE A 47 16.26 23.81 -16.47
CA ILE A 47 15.05 23.35 -17.15
C ILE A 47 15.43 22.98 -18.59
N GLU A 48 15.21 21.73 -18.98
CA GLU A 48 15.40 21.23 -20.35
C GLU A 48 14.04 20.76 -20.88
N ASN A 49 13.62 21.26 -22.06
CA ASN A 49 12.32 20.93 -22.66
C ASN A 49 11.11 21.19 -21.74
N GLY A 50 11.16 22.25 -20.93
CA GLY A 50 10.06 22.65 -20.03
C GLY A 50 9.96 21.87 -18.72
N ALA A 51 10.92 20.99 -18.40
CA ALA A 51 11.01 20.33 -17.11
C ALA A 51 12.47 20.17 -16.64
N CYS A 52 12.68 20.02 -15.34
CA CYS A 52 13.93 19.48 -14.79
C CYS A 52 13.70 18.06 -14.26
N ARG A 53 14.79 17.32 -14.03
CA ARG A 53 14.74 15.99 -13.43
C ARG A 53 15.09 16.08 -11.95
N MET A 54 14.10 15.91 -11.09
CA MET A 54 14.33 15.77 -9.66
C MET A 54 14.68 14.31 -9.35
N VAL A 55 15.70 14.13 -8.52
CA VAL A 55 16.09 12.82 -7.96
C VAL A 55 15.81 12.83 -6.47
N GLY A 56 15.08 11.82 -6.00
CA GLY A 56 14.69 11.75 -4.61
C GLY A 56 14.33 10.35 -4.14
N ARG A 57 14.06 10.24 -2.84
CA ARG A 57 13.53 9.03 -2.20
C ARG A 57 12.02 9.07 -2.25
N ALA A 58 11.39 8.02 -2.76
CA ALA A 58 9.93 7.91 -2.79
C ALA A 58 9.42 7.00 -1.66
N VAL A 59 8.34 7.41 -1.01
CA VAL A 59 7.63 6.65 0.02
C VAL A 59 6.15 6.58 -0.36
N GLY A 60 5.57 5.39 -0.29
CA GLY A 60 4.16 5.17 -0.59
C GLY A 60 3.26 5.76 0.49
N ASN A 61 2.09 6.25 0.10
CA ASN A 61 1.07 6.78 0.98
C ASN A 61 -0.15 5.84 1.04
N LEU A 62 -0.99 5.96 2.08
CA LEU A 62 -2.20 5.15 2.24
C LEU A 62 -3.26 5.39 1.14
N ASP A 63 -3.22 6.53 0.47
CA ASP A 63 -4.08 6.86 -0.67
C ASP A 63 -3.60 6.25 -2.00
N SER A 64 -2.51 5.48 -1.98
CA SER A 64 -1.85 4.91 -3.16
C SER A 64 -1.12 5.94 -4.03
N THR A 65 -0.74 7.08 -3.46
CA THR A 65 0.17 8.06 -4.08
C THR A 65 1.57 7.97 -3.48
N TRP A 66 2.53 8.68 -4.06
CA TRP A 66 3.89 8.74 -3.55
C TRP A 66 4.25 10.13 -3.02
N THR A 67 5.06 10.13 -1.97
CA THR A 67 5.76 11.31 -1.47
C THR A 67 7.23 11.18 -1.82
N ILE A 68 7.81 12.19 -2.48
CA ILE A 68 9.18 12.18 -2.98
C ILE A 68 9.96 13.31 -2.31
N THR A 69 10.99 12.97 -1.55
CA THR A 69 11.90 13.93 -0.92
C THR A 69 13.19 14.03 -1.71
N SER A 70 13.62 15.25 -2.06
CA SER A 70 14.83 15.46 -2.87
C SER A 70 16.07 14.93 -2.16
N HIS A 71 17.01 14.35 -2.90
CA HIS A 71 18.33 14.02 -2.36
C HIS A 71 19.26 15.24 -2.23
N THR A 72 19.00 16.29 -3.01
CA THR A 72 19.84 17.50 -3.00
C THR A 72 19.40 18.50 -1.93
N ASN A 73 18.14 18.40 -1.47
CA ASN A 73 17.57 19.31 -0.50
C ASN A 73 16.35 18.68 0.19
N ASP A 74 16.53 18.16 1.40
CA ASP A 74 15.50 17.45 2.17
C ASP A 74 14.25 18.31 2.47
N ALA A 75 14.34 19.64 2.39
CA ALA A 75 13.20 20.54 2.55
C ALA A 75 12.22 20.49 1.36
N ILE A 76 12.65 19.95 0.21
CA ILE A 76 11.84 19.86 -1.00
C ILE A 76 11.19 18.48 -1.04
N THR A 77 9.88 18.47 -0.85
CA THR A 77 9.07 17.27 -0.91
C THR A 77 7.90 17.46 -1.88
N LEU A 78 7.78 16.55 -2.84
CA LEU A 78 6.62 16.46 -3.73
C LEU A 78 5.65 15.42 -3.18
N SER A 79 4.40 15.80 -2.98
CA SER A 79 3.36 14.90 -2.45
C SER A 79 2.34 14.54 -3.53
N HIS A 80 1.61 13.45 -3.32
CA HIS A 80 0.53 12.99 -4.20
C HIS A 80 0.99 12.69 -5.64
N ILE A 81 2.19 12.14 -5.79
CA ILE A 81 2.72 11.78 -7.11
C ILE A 81 2.15 10.45 -7.57
N ASN A 82 1.62 10.44 -8.80
CA ASN A 82 1.12 9.24 -9.43
C ASN A 82 2.26 8.32 -9.91
N PRO A 83 2.11 6.98 -9.82
CA PRO A 83 3.16 6.02 -10.18
C PRO A 83 3.69 6.13 -11.61
N GLY A 84 2.86 6.57 -12.56
CA GLY A 84 3.24 6.70 -13.98
C GLY A 84 4.30 7.77 -14.28
N PHE A 85 4.65 8.63 -13.31
CA PHE A 85 5.62 9.71 -13.52
C PHE A 85 7.01 9.40 -12.94
N MET A 86 7.22 8.21 -12.36
CA MET A 86 8.47 7.83 -11.71
C MET A 86 9.30 6.85 -12.54
N MET A 87 10.58 7.14 -12.69
CA MET A 87 11.57 6.23 -13.27
C MET A 87 12.55 5.79 -12.17
N TYR A 88 12.71 4.48 -11.96
CA TYR A 88 13.57 3.95 -10.90
C TYR A 88 14.20 2.59 -11.28
N ASP A 89 15.31 2.24 -10.62
CA ASP A 89 15.89 0.89 -10.69
C ASP A 89 15.13 -0.02 -9.71
N PRO A 90 14.53 -1.14 -10.15
CA PRO A 90 13.83 -2.07 -9.28
C PRO A 90 14.65 -2.60 -8.10
N ARG A 91 15.99 -2.60 -8.19
CA ARG A 91 16.89 -3.03 -7.09
C ARG A 91 16.91 -2.06 -5.90
N LEU A 92 16.47 -0.82 -6.10
CA LEU A 92 16.38 0.22 -5.07
C LEU A 92 15.02 0.24 -4.37
N TRP A 93 14.10 -0.61 -4.80
CA TRP A 93 12.80 -0.79 -4.16
C TRP A 93 12.92 -1.74 -2.97
N HIS A 94 12.29 -1.37 -1.86
CA HIS A 94 12.17 -2.24 -0.69
C HIS A 94 10.92 -1.87 0.13
N MET A 95 10.55 -2.78 1.04
CA MET A 95 9.50 -2.51 2.02
C MET A 95 10.13 -1.95 3.31
N LEU A 96 9.55 -0.89 3.85
CA LEU A 96 9.86 -0.36 5.17
C LEU A 96 9.60 -1.46 6.22
N GLY A 97 10.59 -1.71 7.08
CA GLY A 97 10.58 -2.83 8.02
C GLY A 97 10.97 -4.19 7.42
N GLY A 98 11.26 -4.24 6.12
CA GLY A 98 11.76 -5.42 5.41
C GLY A 98 10.86 -6.64 5.56
N THR A 99 11.47 -7.83 5.55
CA THR A 99 10.76 -9.11 5.67
C THR A 99 9.94 -9.20 6.95
N ILE A 100 10.41 -8.62 8.05
CA ILE A 100 9.70 -8.66 9.34
C ILE A 100 8.40 -7.86 9.26
N GLY A 101 8.45 -6.62 8.75
CA GLY A 101 7.27 -5.77 8.58
C GLY A 101 6.21 -6.44 7.70
N VAL A 102 6.64 -7.02 6.58
CA VAL A 102 5.76 -7.77 5.67
C VAL A 102 5.16 -9.00 6.36
N SER A 103 5.96 -9.75 7.13
CA SER A 103 5.49 -10.95 7.84
C SER A 103 4.42 -10.60 8.88
N VAL A 104 4.63 -9.53 9.65
CA VAL A 104 3.65 -9.04 10.64
C VAL A 104 2.34 -8.65 9.95
N LEU A 105 2.41 -7.94 8.82
CA LEU A 105 1.22 -7.55 8.07
C LEU A 105 0.44 -8.78 7.57
N ILE A 106 1.13 -9.79 7.03
CA ILE A 106 0.50 -11.03 6.56
C ILE A 106 -0.17 -11.77 7.72
N ILE A 107 0.54 -11.99 8.83
CA ILE A 107 0.00 -12.70 9.99
C ILE A 107 -1.22 -11.97 10.56
N ALA A 108 -1.13 -10.65 10.76
CA ALA A 108 -2.24 -9.84 11.25
C ALA A 108 -3.45 -9.90 10.31
N THR A 109 -3.22 -9.85 8.99
CA THR A 109 -4.28 -9.97 7.99
C THR A 109 -5.00 -11.32 8.09
N ILE A 110 -4.25 -12.42 8.18
CA ILE A 110 -4.82 -13.76 8.32
C ILE A 110 -5.64 -13.89 9.61
N LEU A 111 -5.12 -13.39 10.74
CA LEU A 111 -5.86 -13.42 12.01
C LEU A 111 -7.17 -12.64 11.92
N LEU A 112 -7.16 -11.46 11.30
CA LEU A 112 -8.35 -10.65 11.07
C LEU A 112 -9.35 -11.31 10.12
N MET A 113 -8.89 -12.05 9.11
CA MET A 113 -9.75 -12.81 8.21
C MET A 113 -10.45 -13.99 8.89
N VAL A 114 -9.84 -14.59 9.91
CA VAL A 114 -10.41 -15.77 10.59
C VAL A 114 -11.50 -15.40 11.61
N LEU A 115 -11.50 -14.17 12.13
CA LEU A 115 -12.46 -13.70 13.13
C LEU A 115 -13.96 -13.97 12.80
N PRO A 116 -14.46 -13.68 11.58
CA PRO A 116 -15.85 -13.97 11.22
C PRO A 116 -16.19 -15.47 11.19
N LEU A 117 -15.22 -16.33 10.88
CA LEU A 117 -15.42 -17.79 10.86
C LEU A 117 -15.70 -18.33 12.27
N ILE A 118 -15.05 -17.76 13.30
CA ILE A 118 -15.32 -18.09 14.70
C ILE A 118 -16.76 -17.70 15.08
N TRP A 119 -17.23 -16.55 14.58
CA TRP A 119 -18.58 -16.05 14.81
C TRP A 119 -19.67 -16.83 14.06
N LEU A 120 -19.34 -17.43 12.91
CA LEU A 120 -20.24 -18.24 12.08
C LEU A 120 -20.21 -19.74 12.41
N ALA A 121 -19.22 -20.21 13.17
CA ALA A 121 -19.06 -21.61 13.56
C ALA A 121 -20.30 -22.27 14.23
N PRO A 122 -21.11 -21.58 15.06
CA PRO A 122 -22.29 -22.19 15.67
C PRO A 122 -23.36 -22.61 14.65
N GLU A 123 -23.56 -21.82 13.59
CA GLU A 123 -24.59 -22.04 12.56
C GLU A 123 -24.23 -23.21 11.64
N LEU A 124 -22.94 -23.36 11.32
CA LEU A 124 -22.42 -24.47 10.52
C LEU A 124 -22.63 -25.81 11.24
N LYS A 125 -22.43 -25.85 12.57
CA LYS A 125 -22.71 -27.05 13.37
C LYS A 125 -24.20 -27.39 13.41
N LEU A 126 -25.08 -26.40 13.54
CA LEU A 126 -26.53 -26.60 13.59
C LEU A 126 -27.09 -27.11 12.25
N GLY A 127 -26.67 -26.52 11.12
CA GLY A 127 -27.07 -26.97 9.79
C GLY A 127 -26.59 -28.40 9.47
N HIS A 128 -25.41 -28.79 9.94
CA HIS A 128 -24.89 -30.15 9.76
C HIS A 128 -25.63 -31.21 10.59
N HIS A 129 -26.16 -30.82 11.76
CA HIS A 129 -27.01 -31.66 12.59
C HIS A 129 -28.40 -31.84 11.99
N LEU A 130 -29.01 -30.76 11.49
CA LEU A 130 -30.34 -30.81 10.85
C LEU A 130 -30.33 -31.65 9.57
N ARG A 131 -29.28 -31.57 8.74
CA ARG A 131 -29.15 -32.49 7.57
C ARG A 131 -29.01 -33.95 7.95
N ARG A 132 -28.32 -34.24 9.06
CA ARG A 132 -28.18 -35.62 9.59
C ARG A 132 -29.49 -36.18 10.12
N LEU A 133 -30.37 -35.32 10.64
CA LEU A 133 -31.70 -35.69 11.10
C LEU A 133 -32.69 -35.86 9.94
N ALA A 134 -32.55 -35.09 8.86
CA ALA A 134 -33.41 -35.17 7.68
C ALA A 134 -33.06 -36.33 6.71
N SER A 135 -31.94 -37.03 6.90
CA SER A 135 -31.54 -38.20 6.09
C SER A 135 -31.80 -39.54 6.79
N LYS A 136 -32.51 -39.54 7.92
CA LYS A 136 -33.06 -40.72 8.60
C LYS A 136 -34.58 -40.69 8.47
#